data_AF-A0A8I5T6A7-F1
#
_entry.id   AF-A0A8I5T6A7-F1
#
_cell.length_a   1.000
_cell.length_b   1.000
_cell.length_c   1.000
_cell.angle_alpha   90.00
_cell.angle_beta   90.00
_cell.angle_gamma   90.00
#
_symmetry.space_group_name_H-M   'P 1'
#
loop_
_entity.id
_entity.type
_entity.pdbx_description
1 polymer ?
#
loop_
_entity_poly.entity_id
_entity_poly.type
_entity_poly.pdbx_seq_one_letter_code
_entity_poly.pdbx_strand_id
1 'polypeptide(L)'
;MLVLLAFTVAFHITSAALLFIATIDNAWWVGDEFFADVWRICTTNTNCTVINDSFKEYSMGRVIQATMVLSTILCCIAFFIFHLKQGERFVLTFIIQLMSYLCLMIAASVYTDRRDKTTDFYYLTKEGSYGYSYILAWVAFAFTFISGMMYLITEEAEQILKKKKKKSPVS
;
A
#
# COMPACT_ATOMS: atom_id res chain seq x y z
N MET A 1 5.59 10.55 23.96
CA MET A 1 5.28 9.11 23.81
C MET A 1 3.84 8.89 23.35
N LEU A 2 2.82 9.34 24.10
CA LEU A 2 1.40 9.19 23.69
C LEU A 2 1.05 9.88 22.36
N VAL A 3 1.56 11.09 22.12
CA VAL A 3 1.31 11.83 20.86
C VAL A 3 1.88 11.09 19.65
N LEU A 4 3.12 10.59 19.75
CA LEU A 4 3.77 9.82 18.67
C LEU A 4 3.02 8.52 18.38
N LEU A 5 2.59 7.81 19.43
CA LEU A 5 1.76 6.61 19.30
C LEU A 5 0.45 6.92 18.55
N ALA A 6 -0.22 8.02 18.91
CA ALA A 6 -1.45 8.44 18.23
C ALA A 6 -1.21 8.72 16.73
N PHE A 7 -0.10 9.38 16.37
CA PHE A 7 0.28 9.58 14.98
C PHE A 7 0.53 8.26 14.24
N THR A 8 1.28 7.34 14.82
CA THR A 8 1.52 6.02 14.22
C THR A 8 0.21 5.27 13.94
N VAL A 9 -0.74 5.29 14.88
CA VAL A 9 -2.07 4.68 14.69
C VAL A 9 -2.86 5.39 13.59
N ALA A 10 -2.86 6.72 13.57
CA ALA A 10 -3.55 7.49 12.53
C ALA A 10 -2.97 7.20 11.14
N PHE A 11 -1.63 7.12 11.02
CA PHE A 11 -0.97 6.75 9.77
C PHE A 11 -1.31 5.33 9.32
N HIS A 12 -1.39 4.37 10.25
CA HIS A 12 -1.82 3.00 9.93
C HIS A 12 -3.25 2.94 9.38
N ILE A 13 -4.20 3.62 10.03
CA ILE A 13 -5.60 3.64 9.57
C ILE A 13 -5.70 4.33 8.21
N THR A 14 -4.99 5.46 8.05
CA THR A 14 -4.99 6.21 6.80
C THR A 14 -4.37 5.38 5.67
N SER A 15 -3.20 4.78 5.86
CA SER A 15 -2.58 3.97 4.82
C SER A 15 -3.38 2.72 4.49
N ALA A 16 -4.12 2.14 5.45
CA ALA A 16 -5.03 1.04 5.18
C ALA A 16 -6.19 1.48 4.27
N ALA A 17 -6.84 2.61 4.59
CA ALA A 17 -7.90 3.18 3.75
C ALA A 17 -7.39 3.46 2.33
N LEU A 18 -6.20 4.05 2.19
CA LEU A 18 -5.59 4.32 0.89
C LEU A 18 -5.31 3.03 0.10
N LEU A 19 -4.81 1.98 0.77
CA LEU A 19 -4.61 0.67 0.13
C LEU A 19 -5.96 0.11 -0.39
N PHE A 20 -7.02 0.15 0.40
CA PHE A 20 -8.33 -0.35 -0.05
C PHE A 20 -8.89 0.46 -1.23
N ILE A 21 -8.78 1.79 -1.19
CA ILE A 21 -9.22 2.65 -2.30
C ILE A 21 -8.39 2.34 -3.56
N ALA A 22 -7.07 2.24 -3.42
CA ALA A 22 -6.20 1.86 -4.52
C ALA A 22 -6.54 0.46 -5.06
N THR A 23 -6.92 -0.50 -4.21
CA THR A 23 -7.27 -1.84 -4.69
C THR A 23 -8.64 -1.90 -5.37
N ILE A 24 -9.62 -1.12 -4.94
CA ILE A 24 -11.03 -1.31 -5.33
C ILE A 24 -11.46 -0.37 -6.45
N ASP A 25 -10.98 0.88 -6.46
CA ASP A 25 -11.54 1.87 -7.37
C ASP A 25 -10.93 1.84 -8.77
N ASN A 26 -11.79 2.04 -9.77
CA ASN A 26 -11.49 1.83 -11.19
C ASN A 26 -10.64 2.97 -11.83
N ALA A 27 -9.63 3.49 -11.13
CA ALA A 27 -8.96 4.74 -11.50
C ALA A 27 -7.43 4.68 -11.38
N TRP A 28 -6.80 3.59 -11.81
CA TRP A 28 -5.35 3.53 -11.96
C TRP A 28 -4.87 4.20 -13.24
N TRP A 29 -5.67 4.07 -14.31
CA TRP A 29 -5.41 4.66 -15.60
C TRP A 29 -6.70 5.20 -16.19
N VAL A 30 -6.72 6.49 -16.51
CA VAL A 30 -7.93 7.22 -16.90
C VAL A 30 -7.68 8.02 -18.17
N GLY A 31 -8.69 8.07 -19.04
CA GLY A 31 -8.75 8.96 -20.19
C GLY A 31 -10.17 9.51 -20.36
N ASP A 32 -10.41 10.26 -21.43
CA ASP A 32 -11.67 10.98 -21.60
C ASP A 32 -12.90 10.05 -21.69
N GLU A 33 -12.75 8.88 -22.29
CA GLU A 33 -13.86 7.94 -22.51
C GLU A 33 -13.66 6.56 -21.85
N PHE A 34 -12.54 6.33 -21.18
CA PHE A 34 -12.23 5.04 -20.58
C PHE A 34 -11.60 5.18 -19.19
N PHE A 35 -11.76 4.12 -18.41
CA PHE A 35 -11.15 3.99 -17.10
C PHE A 35 -10.70 2.54 -16.89
N ALA A 36 -9.56 2.37 -16.24
CA ALA A 36 -8.96 1.08 -15.99
C ALA A 36 -8.32 1.01 -14.61
N ASP A 37 -8.40 -0.17 -14.01
CA ASP A 37 -7.70 -0.53 -12.79
C ASP A 37 -6.90 -1.82 -12.95
N VAL A 38 -6.63 -2.46 -11.82
CA VAL A 38 -5.87 -3.70 -11.72
C VAL A 38 -6.70 -4.93 -12.11
N TRP A 39 -8.02 -4.81 -12.11
CA TRP A 39 -8.97 -5.91 -12.27
C TRP A 39 -9.71 -5.85 -13.60
N ARG A 40 -9.95 -4.66 -14.13
CA ARG A 40 -10.90 -4.38 -15.20
C ARG A 40 -10.45 -3.20 -16.05
N ILE A 41 -10.87 -3.24 -17.32
CA ILE A 41 -10.73 -2.14 -18.28
C ILE A 41 -12.11 -1.84 -18.82
N CYS A 42 -12.53 -0.59 -18.70
CA CYS A 42 -13.81 -0.11 -19.21
C CYS A 42 -13.56 0.93 -20.30
N THR A 43 -13.93 0.60 -21.54
CA THR A 43 -13.77 1.49 -22.70
C THR A 43 -14.92 2.46 -22.89
N THR A 44 -16.03 2.22 -22.19
CA THR A 44 -17.19 3.10 -22.04
C THR A 44 -17.83 2.82 -20.68
N ASN A 45 -18.75 3.68 -20.20
CA ASN A 45 -19.44 3.50 -18.91
C ASN A 45 -20.17 2.16 -18.74
N THR A 46 -20.50 1.47 -19.84
CA THR A 46 -21.27 0.22 -19.83
C THR A 46 -20.47 -0.99 -20.31
N ASN A 47 -19.35 -0.78 -21.02
CA ASN A 47 -18.53 -1.86 -21.56
C ASN A 47 -17.25 -2.02 -20.75
N CYS A 48 -17.32 -2.93 -19.78
CA CYS A 48 -16.22 -3.29 -18.89
C CYS A 48 -15.81 -4.74 -19.12
N THR A 49 -14.51 -4.96 -19.26
CA THR A 49 -13.91 -6.28 -19.42
C THR A 49 -13.02 -6.58 -18.22
N VAL A 50 -13.13 -7.80 -17.68
CA VAL A 50 -12.27 -8.25 -16.57
C VAL A 50 -10.93 -8.70 -17.14
N ILE A 51 -9.84 -8.20 -16.58
CA ILE A 51 -8.48 -8.58 -16.96
C ILE A 51 -8.22 -10.01 -16.47
N ASN A 52 -8.10 -10.94 -17.41
CA ASN A 52 -7.89 -12.36 -17.16
C ASN A 52 -6.84 -12.97 -18.12
N ASP A 53 -6.71 -14.29 -18.10
CA ASP A 53 -5.80 -15.08 -18.93
C ASP A 53 -6.11 -15.08 -20.43
N SER A 54 -7.28 -14.59 -20.84
CA SER A 54 -7.64 -14.41 -22.25
C SER A 54 -6.87 -13.25 -22.90
N PHE A 55 -6.23 -12.41 -22.08
CA PHE A 55 -5.44 -11.26 -22.53
C PHE A 55 -4.00 -11.67 -22.89
N LYS A 56 -3.49 -11.19 -24.04
CA LYS A 56 -2.08 -11.37 -24.42
C LYS A 56 -1.17 -10.71 -23.37
N GLU A 57 -0.10 -11.37 -22.94
CA GLU A 57 0.78 -10.87 -21.84
C GLU A 57 0.13 -10.78 -20.44
N TYR A 58 -0.88 -11.61 -20.16
CA TYR A 58 -1.46 -11.74 -18.82
C TYR A 58 -0.45 -12.13 -17.72
N SER A 59 0.72 -12.67 -18.06
CA SER A 59 1.75 -13.09 -17.10
C SER A 59 2.11 -11.99 -16.09
N MET A 60 2.30 -10.74 -16.56
CA MET A 60 2.57 -9.60 -15.68
C MET A 60 1.31 -9.12 -14.94
N GLY A 61 0.14 -9.18 -15.57
CA GLY A 61 -1.14 -8.85 -14.92
C GLY A 61 -1.42 -9.73 -13.70
N ARG A 62 -1.08 -11.01 -13.80
CA ARG A 62 -1.17 -11.97 -12.69
C ARG A 62 -0.27 -11.58 -11.51
N VAL A 63 0.92 -11.05 -11.78
CA VAL A 63 1.82 -10.57 -10.71
C VAL A 63 1.20 -9.39 -9.98
N ILE A 64 0.67 -8.40 -10.71
CA ILE A 64 0.04 -7.21 -10.12
C ILE A 64 -1.18 -7.63 -9.29
N GLN A 65 -2.06 -8.47 -9.82
CA GLN A 65 -3.24 -8.95 -9.10
C GLN A 65 -2.86 -9.76 -7.85
N ALA A 66 -1.92 -10.71 -7.95
CA ALA A 66 -1.49 -11.52 -6.81
C ALA A 66 -0.84 -10.68 -5.71
N THR A 67 0.00 -9.70 -6.08
CA THR A 67 0.66 -8.81 -5.13
C THR A 67 -0.33 -7.84 -4.45
N MET A 68 -1.37 -7.40 -5.14
CA MET A 68 -2.47 -6.60 -4.58
C MET A 68 -3.36 -7.39 -3.60
N VAL A 69 -3.66 -8.66 -3.89
CA VAL A 69 -4.36 -9.52 -2.93
C VAL A 69 -3.48 -9.76 -1.70
N LEU A 70 -2.22 -10.10 -1.91
CA LEU A 70 -1.27 -10.35 -0.83
C LEU A 70 -1.08 -9.12 0.06
N SER A 71 -0.95 -7.92 -0.51
CA SER A 71 -0.87 -6.68 0.27
C SER A 71 -2.11 -6.48 1.13
N THR A 72 -3.31 -6.69 0.57
CA THR A 72 -4.58 -6.55 1.30
C THR A 72 -4.68 -7.56 2.45
N ILE A 73 -4.34 -8.82 2.22
CA ILE A 73 -4.35 -9.87 3.26
C ILE A 73 -3.38 -9.51 4.40
N LEU A 74 -2.14 -9.12 4.07
CA LEU A 74 -1.15 -8.74 5.07
C LEU A 74 -1.57 -7.50 5.86
N CYS A 75 -2.22 -6.53 5.22
CA CYS A 75 -2.78 -5.35 5.89
C CYS A 75 -3.87 -5.75 6.90
N CYS A 76 -4.77 -6.66 6.52
CA CYS A 76 -5.80 -7.17 7.43
C CYS A 76 -5.17 -7.90 8.62
N ILE A 77 -4.17 -8.75 8.38
CA ILE A 77 -3.45 -9.46 9.45
C ILE A 77 -2.79 -8.47 10.41
N ALA A 78 -2.11 -7.44 9.89
CA ALA A 78 -1.52 -6.38 10.70
C ALA A 78 -2.60 -5.69 11.56
N PHE A 79 -3.75 -5.33 10.98
CA PHE A 79 -4.85 -4.70 11.71
C PHE A 79 -5.40 -5.60 12.84
N PHE A 80 -5.57 -6.90 12.59
CA PHE A 80 -6.00 -7.85 13.62
C PHE A 80 -4.96 -7.99 14.75
N ILE A 81 -3.67 -8.09 14.42
CA ILE A 81 -2.61 -8.19 15.43
C ILE A 81 -2.56 -6.94 16.30
N PHE A 82 -2.76 -5.76 15.70
CA PHE A 82 -2.83 -4.49 16.43
C PHE A 82 -3.94 -4.47 17.50
N HIS A 83 -5.06 -5.15 17.26
CA HIS A 83 -6.18 -5.21 18.21
C HIS A 83 -5.99 -6.24 19.34
N LEU A 84 -5.06 -7.20 19.20
CA LEU A 84 -4.89 -8.31 20.14
C LEU A 84 -3.85 -8.02 21.25
N LYS A 85 -4.31 -7.40 22.34
CA LYS A 85 -3.66 -7.13 23.66
C LYS A 85 -2.28 -6.43 23.67
N GLN A 86 -2.15 -5.50 24.61
CA GLN A 86 -1.16 -4.41 24.67
C GLN A 86 0.16 -4.86 25.30
N GLY A 87 1.29 -4.63 24.60
CA GLY A 87 2.62 -4.73 25.24
C GLY A 87 3.82 -4.80 24.29
N GLU A 88 3.86 -5.80 23.39
CA GLU A 88 5.11 -6.12 22.65
C GLU A 88 4.92 -6.40 21.14
N ARG A 89 3.68 -6.33 20.63
CA ARG A 89 3.37 -6.71 19.24
C ARG A 89 3.45 -5.55 18.23
N PHE A 90 3.83 -4.35 18.67
CA PHE A 90 3.97 -3.19 17.79
C PHE A 90 5.02 -3.42 16.69
N VAL A 91 6.16 -4.01 17.05
CA VAL A 91 7.22 -4.37 16.07
C VAL A 91 6.70 -5.35 15.02
N LEU A 92 6.03 -6.42 15.44
CA LEU A 92 5.51 -7.45 14.53
C LEU A 92 4.44 -6.89 13.59
N THR A 93 3.49 -6.12 14.15
CA THR A 93 2.45 -5.41 13.38
C THR A 93 3.08 -4.52 12.33
N PHE A 94 4.10 -3.76 12.72
CA PHE A 94 4.82 -2.87 11.83
C PHE A 94 5.56 -3.62 10.71
N ILE A 95 6.25 -4.72 11.01
CA ILE A 95 6.94 -5.54 9.99
C ILE A 95 5.95 -6.08 8.96
N ILE A 96 4.82 -6.66 9.42
CA ILE A 96 3.79 -7.21 8.53
C ILE A 96 3.16 -6.07 7.69
N GLN A 97 2.94 -4.91 8.30
CA GLN A 97 2.50 -3.73 7.58
C GLN A 97 3.53 -3.36 6.50
N LEU A 98 4.80 -3.19 6.83
CA LEU A 98 5.82 -2.83 5.85
C LEU A 98 5.87 -3.81 4.68
N MET A 99 5.76 -5.12 4.95
CA MET A 99 5.64 -6.15 3.91
C MET A 99 4.40 -5.95 3.01
N SER A 100 3.24 -5.63 3.59
CA SER A 100 2.03 -5.31 2.83
C SER A 100 2.26 -4.15 1.84
N TYR A 101 2.85 -3.04 2.28
CA TYR A 101 3.04 -1.87 1.41
C TYR A 101 4.22 -2.05 0.45
N LEU A 102 5.18 -2.92 0.75
CA LEU A 102 6.17 -3.36 -0.24
C LEU A 102 5.51 -4.14 -1.37
N CYS A 103 4.55 -5.03 -1.08
CA CYS A 103 3.75 -5.70 -2.11
C CYS A 103 2.95 -4.70 -2.96
N LEU A 104 2.34 -3.69 -2.34
CA LEU A 104 1.64 -2.60 -3.06
C LEU A 104 2.59 -1.81 -3.97
N MET A 105 3.78 -1.46 -3.48
CA MET A 105 4.80 -0.75 -4.25
C MET A 105 5.28 -1.57 -5.44
N ILE A 106 5.47 -2.88 -5.26
CA ILE A 106 5.83 -3.80 -6.36
C ILE A 106 4.71 -3.82 -7.40
N ALA A 107 3.45 -3.93 -6.99
CA ALA A 107 2.29 -3.88 -7.90
C ALA A 107 2.28 -2.59 -8.73
N ALA A 108 2.44 -1.42 -8.08
CA ALA A 108 2.49 -0.12 -8.76
C ALA A 108 3.68 0.02 -9.70
N SER A 109 4.86 -0.48 -9.32
CA SER A 109 6.07 -0.44 -10.15
C SER A 109 5.92 -1.32 -11.39
N VAL A 110 5.44 -2.55 -11.23
CA VAL A 110 5.19 -3.47 -12.35
C VAL A 110 4.08 -2.93 -13.26
N TYR A 111 3.04 -2.31 -12.68
CA TYR A 111 1.99 -1.63 -13.45
C TYR A 111 2.57 -0.52 -14.34
N THR A 112 3.48 0.29 -13.80
CA THR A 112 4.16 1.37 -14.52
C THR A 112 5.03 0.84 -15.66
N ASP A 113 5.90 -0.15 -15.37
CA ASP A 113 6.79 -0.78 -16.35
C ASP A 113 6.00 -1.40 -17.52
N ARG A 114 4.89 -2.08 -17.19
CA ARG A 114 4.01 -2.67 -18.21
C ARG A 114 3.38 -1.61 -19.09
N ARG A 115 2.94 -0.48 -18.51
CA ARG A 115 2.28 0.58 -19.30
C ARG A 115 3.25 1.23 -20.29
N ASP A 116 4.53 1.32 -19.96
CA ASP A 116 5.55 1.89 -20.86
C ASP A 116 5.86 0.95 -22.04
N LYS A 117 5.86 -0.37 -21.82
CA LYS A 117 6.25 -1.37 -22.82
C LYS A 117 5.12 -1.87 -23.70
N THR A 118 3.88 -1.88 -23.21
CA THR A 118 2.77 -2.53 -23.91
C THR A 118 1.92 -1.53 -24.71
N THR A 119 2.43 -1.05 -25.85
CA THR A 119 1.68 -0.18 -26.78
C THR A 119 0.56 -0.90 -27.54
N ASP A 120 0.65 -2.22 -27.73
CA ASP A 120 -0.32 -2.98 -28.54
C ASP A 120 -1.55 -3.47 -27.76
N PHE A 121 -1.45 -3.64 -26.44
CA PHE A 121 -2.54 -4.10 -25.57
C PHE A 121 -3.60 -3.02 -25.31
N TYR A 122 -3.21 -1.76 -25.47
CA TYR A 122 -3.93 -0.59 -24.97
C TYR A 122 -4.10 0.48 -26.05
N TYR A 123 -4.21 0.09 -27.33
CA TYR A 123 -4.47 1.07 -28.40
C TYR A 123 -5.68 1.97 -28.07
N LEU A 124 -6.76 1.38 -27.56
CA LEU A 124 -7.99 2.08 -27.16
C LEU A 124 -7.84 2.97 -25.92
N THR A 125 -6.75 2.82 -25.16
CA THR A 125 -6.52 3.59 -23.92
C THR A 125 -5.22 4.39 -23.95
N LYS A 126 -4.61 4.52 -25.14
CA LYS A 126 -3.24 5.00 -25.33
C LYS A 126 -3.03 6.39 -24.76
N GLU A 127 -4.03 7.27 -24.92
CA GLU A 127 -4.02 8.69 -24.53
C GLU A 127 -4.36 8.93 -23.05
N GLY A 128 -4.44 7.89 -22.22
CA GLY A 128 -4.72 8.08 -20.80
C GLY A 128 -3.57 8.66 -20.00
N SER A 129 -3.83 8.82 -18.72
CA SER A 129 -2.88 9.23 -17.69
C SER A 129 -3.09 8.43 -16.41
N TYR A 130 -2.10 8.48 -15.51
CA TYR A 130 -2.22 7.85 -14.20
C TYR A 130 -3.35 8.51 -13.39
N GLY A 131 -4.32 7.69 -13.00
CA GLY A 131 -5.46 8.13 -12.19
C GLY A 131 -5.12 8.20 -10.71
N TYR A 132 -6.09 8.67 -9.91
CA TYR A 132 -5.85 8.94 -8.51
C TYR A 132 -5.58 7.67 -7.69
N SER A 133 -6.18 6.51 -8.00
CA SER A 133 -5.93 5.25 -7.30
C SER A 133 -4.46 4.82 -7.38
N TYR A 134 -3.81 5.06 -8.52
CA TYR A 134 -2.38 4.82 -8.70
C TYR A 134 -1.54 5.75 -7.81
N ILE A 135 -1.89 7.04 -7.75
CA ILE A 135 -1.21 8.02 -6.89
C ILE A 135 -1.37 7.63 -5.42
N LEU A 136 -2.57 7.22 -5.01
CA LEU A 136 -2.85 6.79 -3.66
C LEU A 136 -2.02 5.57 -3.25
N ALA A 137 -1.72 4.65 -4.17
CA ALA A 137 -0.85 3.50 -3.88
C ALA A 137 0.55 3.95 -3.42
N TRP A 138 1.15 4.92 -4.12
CA TRP A 138 2.45 5.49 -3.74
C TRP A 138 2.40 6.29 -2.45
N VAL A 139 1.36 7.09 -2.26
CA VAL A 139 1.15 7.86 -1.01
C VAL A 139 1.00 6.92 0.18
N ALA A 140 0.27 5.81 0.02
CA ALA A 140 0.08 4.82 1.07
C ALA A 140 1.40 4.15 1.50
N PHE A 141 2.28 3.85 0.54
CA PHE A 141 3.63 3.35 0.81
C PHE A 141 4.47 4.39 1.58
N ALA A 142 4.48 5.65 1.14
CA ALA A 142 5.23 6.72 1.79
C ALA A 142 4.77 6.93 3.24
N PHE A 143 3.47 6.92 3.50
CA PHE A 143 2.92 7.06 4.86
C PHE A 143 3.34 5.89 5.77
N THR A 144 3.34 4.67 5.25
CA THR A 144 3.80 3.49 6.02
C THR A 144 5.30 3.57 6.31
N PHE A 145 6.11 4.04 5.36
CA PHE A 145 7.56 4.22 5.57
C PHE A 145 7.85 5.29 6.63
N ILE A 146 7.21 6.46 6.54
CA ILE A 146 7.34 7.54 7.53
C ILE A 146 6.90 7.07 8.92
N SER A 147 5.76 6.37 9.00
CA SER A 147 5.27 5.75 10.24
C SER A 147 6.31 4.83 10.87
N GLY A 148 6.97 4.02 10.05
CA GLY A 148 8.04 3.12 10.48
C GLY A 148 9.27 3.82 11.03
N MET A 149 9.73 4.87 10.36
CA MET A 149 10.86 5.67 10.84
C MET A 149 10.53 6.32 12.19
N MET A 150 9.33 6.88 12.34
CA MET A 150 8.89 7.48 13.61
C MET A 150 8.85 6.45 14.75
N TYR A 151 8.47 5.21 14.46
CA TYR A 151 8.48 4.12 15.44
C TYR A 151 9.90 3.79 15.92
N LEU A 152 10.86 3.62 15.01
CA LEU A 152 12.26 3.33 15.35
C LEU A 152 12.87 4.42 16.24
N ILE A 153 12.61 5.69 15.91
CA ILE A 153 13.07 6.84 16.71
C ILE A 153 12.49 6.81 18.13
N THR A 154 11.21 6.41 18.26
CA THR A 154 10.52 6.36 19.55
C THR A 154 11.13 5.29 20.46
N GLU A 155 11.37 4.10 19.91
CA GLU A 155 12.02 3.00 20.64
C GLU A 155 13.43 3.37 21.11
N GLU A 156 14.25 3.96 20.23
CA GLU A 156 15.60 4.41 20.60
C GLU A 156 15.58 5.45 21.73
N ALA A 157 14.69 6.44 21.63
CA ALA A 157 14.54 7.47 22.66
C ALA A 157 14.12 6.89 24.02
N GLU A 158 13.21 5.90 24.02
CA GLU A 158 12.77 5.22 25.24
C GLU A 158 13.90 4.40 25.88
N GLN A 159 14.71 3.70 25.07
CA GLN A 159 15.89 2.98 25.55
C GLN A 159 16.94 3.91 26.17
N ILE A 160 17.17 5.07 25.57
CA ILE A 160 18.10 6.08 26.11
C ILE A 160 17.60 6.61 27.46
N LEU A 161 16.29 6.90 27.59
CA LEU A 161 15.68 7.35 28.85
C LEU A 161 15.78 6.27 29.94
N LYS A 162 15.53 5.01 29.61
CA LYS A 162 15.71 3.86 30.54
C LYS A 162 17.16 3.75 31.00
N LYS A 163 18.14 3.89 30.09
CA LYS A 163 19.58 3.91 30.43
C LYS A 163 19.97 5.10 31.32
N LYS A 164 19.41 6.30 31.10
CA LYS A 164 19.64 7.48 31.94
C LYS A 164 19.05 7.31 33.35
N LYS A 165 17.82 6.80 33.47
CA LYS A 165 17.20 6.51 34.77
C LYS A 165 17.97 5.47 35.57
N LYS A 166 18.48 4.41 34.94
CA LYS A 166 19.29 3.37 35.61
C LYS A 166 20.66 3.88 36.11
N LYS A 167 21.16 5.01 35.57
CA LYS A 167 22.43 5.63 35.94
C LYS A 167 22.33 6.71 37.02
N SER A 168 21.13 7.12 37.45
CA SER A 168 20.96 8.03 38.58
C SER A 168 20.77 7.22 39.87
N PRO A 169 21.82 7.00 40.69
CA PRO A 169 21.62 6.45 42.02
C PRO A 169 20.77 7.43 42.84
N VAL A 170 19.75 6.89 43.51
CA VAL A 170 18.97 7.61 44.52
C VAL A 170 19.96 8.00 45.63
N SER A 171 20.26 9.30 45.73
CA SER A 171 20.97 9.91 46.86
C SER A 171 19.97 10.32 47.94
#